data_AF-A0A9E4QIY9-F1
#
_entry.id   AF-A0A9E4QIY9-F1
#
_cell.length_a   1.000
_cell.length_b   1.000
_cell.length_c   1.000
_cell.angle_alpha   90.00
_cell.angle_beta   90.00
_cell.angle_gamma   90.00
#
_symmetry.space_group_name_H-M   'P 1'
#
loop_
_entity.id
_entity.type
_entity.pdbx_description
1 polymer ?
#
loop_
_entity_poly.entity_id
_entity_poly.type
_entity_poly.pdbx_seq_one_letter_code
_entity_poly.pdbx_strand_id
1 'polypeptide(L)'
;FNFTDRRLVDLADDMALENALIFVEDCGQWFCFGSTFWRNSPALDGDVVWAELKETQDDIALLEHYPDRDVYVASYFGRSISPATIDDISARLEDVAAEERQDVIDAQTSTPEERDLTRNSDVERVRQALEFCVETTGNYPDTGGALLAFSVVLRSGSDCLLQRLLPDIPIDPLGDPVRDGYWYRSDGVDFLIVALREGAPAEQRDCPEDLEQARDSLGRMCVVGSIR
;
A
#
# COMPACT_ATOMS: atom_id res chain seq x y z
N PHE A 1 -3.71 -23.80 11.78
CA PHE A 1 -3.59 -22.48 12.41
C PHE A 1 -2.26 -22.41 13.18
N ASN A 2 -1.11 -22.43 12.50
CA ASN A 2 0.20 -22.66 13.15
C ASN A 2 1.05 -21.40 13.37
N PHE A 3 0.49 -20.20 13.26
CA PHE A 3 1.28 -18.96 13.33
C PHE A 3 0.59 -17.79 14.08
N THR A 4 -0.44 -18.07 14.88
CA THR A 4 -1.03 -17.03 15.73
C THR A 4 -0.19 -16.89 16.99
N ASP A 5 0.57 -15.81 17.04
CA ASP A 5 1.40 -15.47 18.19
C ASP A 5 0.56 -14.84 19.31
N ARG A 6 0.49 -15.52 20.46
CA ARG A 6 -0.35 -15.12 21.58
C ARG A 6 0.29 -14.07 22.49
N ARG A 7 1.52 -13.63 22.24
CA ARG A 7 2.28 -12.76 23.16
C ARG A 7 1.51 -11.49 23.57
N LEU A 8 0.81 -10.82 22.66
CA LEU A 8 0.03 -9.63 23.00
C LEU A 8 -1.19 -9.96 23.86
N VAL A 9 -1.88 -11.08 23.56
CA VAL A 9 -3.03 -11.52 24.36
C VAL A 9 -2.60 -11.90 25.76
N ASP A 10 -1.55 -12.71 25.88
CA ASP A 10 -1.04 -13.14 27.18
C ASP A 10 -0.52 -11.92 27.98
N LEU A 11 0.05 -10.89 27.33
CA LEU A 11 0.44 -9.65 27.98
C LEU A 11 -0.77 -8.82 28.48
N ALA A 12 -1.85 -8.73 27.71
CA ALA A 12 -3.08 -8.06 28.16
C ALA A 12 -3.71 -8.79 29.35
N ASP A 13 -3.72 -10.12 29.32
CA ASP A 13 -4.18 -10.98 30.42
C ASP A 13 -3.31 -10.75 31.68
N ASP A 14 -1.98 -10.72 31.53
CA ASP A 14 -1.03 -10.47 32.62
C ASP A 14 -1.17 -9.06 33.23
N MET A 15 -1.52 -8.08 32.40
CA MET A 15 -1.82 -6.71 32.83
C MET A 15 -3.21 -6.57 33.46
N ALA A 16 -4.05 -7.61 33.41
CA ALA A 16 -5.44 -7.60 33.86
C ALA A 16 -6.24 -6.42 33.28
N LEU A 17 -6.10 -6.19 31.97
CA LEU A 17 -6.82 -5.11 31.29
C LEU A 17 -8.32 -5.42 31.24
N GLU A 18 -9.12 -4.45 31.66
CA GLU A 18 -10.59 -4.48 31.64
C GLU A 18 -11.10 -3.20 30.99
N ASN A 19 -12.27 -3.27 30.34
CA ASN A 19 -12.88 -2.14 29.63
C ASN A 19 -11.91 -1.40 28.68
N ALA A 20 -11.05 -2.14 27.98
CA ALA A 20 -9.98 -1.59 27.18
C ALA A 20 -10.29 -1.61 25.67
N LEU A 21 -9.81 -0.61 24.96
CA LEU A 21 -9.66 -0.59 23.50
C LEU A 21 -8.16 -0.59 23.18
N ILE A 22 -7.68 -1.63 22.51
CA ILE A 22 -6.26 -1.82 22.19
C ILE A 22 -6.07 -1.75 20.68
N PHE A 23 -5.36 -0.72 20.24
CA PHE A 23 -4.89 -0.55 18.86
C PHE A 23 -3.57 -1.32 18.67
N VAL A 24 -3.54 -2.29 17.76
CA VAL A 24 -2.35 -3.06 17.40
C VAL A 24 -1.65 -2.35 16.25
N GLU A 25 -0.41 -1.92 16.47
CA GLU A 25 0.40 -1.29 15.42
C GLU A 25 0.60 -2.21 14.22
N ASP A 26 0.63 -1.62 13.02
CA ASP A 26 1.00 -2.37 11.83
C ASP A 26 2.42 -2.93 11.98
N CYS A 27 2.54 -4.22 11.68
CA CYS A 27 3.79 -4.95 11.69
C CYS A 27 4.21 -5.39 10.26
N GLY A 28 3.49 -4.93 9.24
CA GLY A 28 3.64 -5.30 7.84
C GLY A 28 3.11 -6.70 7.48
N GLN A 29 2.41 -7.40 8.39
CA GLN A 29 1.87 -8.74 8.17
C GLN A 29 0.52 -8.96 8.87
N TRP A 30 -0.46 -9.50 8.12
CA TRP A 30 -1.83 -9.73 8.62
C TRP A 30 -1.92 -10.60 9.90
N PHE A 31 -0.93 -11.48 10.14
CA PHE A 31 -0.97 -12.40 11.28
C PHE A 31 -0.71 -11.72 12.63
N CYS A 32 -0.16 -10.50 12.66
CA CYS A 32 0.10 -9.77 13.92
C CYS A 32 -1.18 -9.33 14.60
N PHE A 33 -2.13 -8.81 13.83
CA PHE A 33 -3.50 -8.56 14.31
C PHE A 33 -4.33 -9.84 14.30
N GLY A 34 -4.04 -10.78 13.40
CA GLY A 34 -4.76 -12.03 13.27
C GLY A 34 -4.80 -12.88 14.56
N SER A 35 -3.84 -12.75 15.49
CA SER A 35 -3.88 -13.47 16.76
C SER A 35 -4.78 -12.84 17.83
N THR A 36 -5.04 -11.53 17.75
CA THR A 36 -5.90 -10.79 18.69
C THR A 36 -7.33 -10.65 18.18
N PHE A 37 -7.54 -10.55 16.86
CA PHE A 37 -8.85 -10.41 16.24
C PHE A 37 -9.88 -11.44 16.72
N TRP A 38 -9.48 -12.71 16.85
CA TRP A 38 -10.38 -13.80 17.30
C TRP A 38 -10.78 -13.70 18.78
N ARG A 39 -10.18 -12.80 19.56
CA ARG A 39 -10.56 -12.55 20.95
C ARG A 39 -11.72 -11.57 21.08
N ASN A 40 -11.99 -10.79 20.05
CA ASN A 40 -13.15 -9.91 20.04
C ASN A 40 -14.44 -10.75 20.07
N SER A 41 -15.40 -10.34 20.90
CA SER A 41 -16.75 -10.89 20.82
C SER A 41 -17.39 -10.46 19.47
N PRO A 42 -18.35 -11.23 18.93
CA PRO A 42 -19.05 -10.83 17.70
C PRO A 42 -19.77 -9.47 17.80
N ALA A 43 -20.12 -9.05 19.02
CA ALA A 43 -20.75 -7.76 19.30
C ALA A 43 -19.73 -6.65 19.64
N LEU A 44 -18.43 -6.97 19.69
CA LEU A 44 -17.35 -6.05 20.07
C LEU A 44 -17.56 -5.38 21.45
N ASP A 45 -18.20 -6.09 22.37
CA ASP A 45 -18.59 -5.62 23.70
C ASP A 45 -17.80 -6.30 24.84
N GLY A 46 -16.83 -7.15 24.52
CA GLY A 46 -15.99 -7.83 25.51
C GLY A 46 -15.14 -6.86 26.36
N ASP A 47 -14.53 -7.39 27.43
CA ASP A 47 -13.70 -6.59 28.34
C ASP A 47 -12.52 -5.91 27.61
N VAL A 48 -11.97 -6.58 26.59
CA VAL A 48 -10.94 -6.01 25.71
C VAL A 48 -11.43 -6.07 24.27
N VAL A 49 -11.40 -4.92 23.58
CA VAL A 49 -11.62 -4.81 22.14
C VAL A 49 -10.29 -4.53 21.46
N TRP A 50 -9.94 -5.38 20.50
CA TRP A 50 -8.72 -5.25 19.70
C TRP A 50 -9.06 -4.64 18.34
N ALA A 51 -8.32 -3.61 17.93
CA ALA A 51 -8.39 -3.02 16.61
C ALA A 51 -6.99 -2.97 15.99
N GLU A 52 -6.91 -2.99 14.67
CA GLU A 52 -5.68 -2.65 13.95
C GLU A 52 -5.55 -1.13 13.91
N LEU A 53 -4.38 -0.58 14.24
CA LEU A 53 -4.11 0.84 14.08
C LEU A 53 -3.78 1.13 12.61
N LYS A 54 -4.70 1.78 11.90
CA LYS A 54 -4.51 2.07 10.47
C LYS A 54 -4.00 3.48 10.19
N GLU A 55 -3.99 4.32 11.22
CA GLU A 55 -3.71 5.76 11.14
C GLU A 55 -4.67 6.46 10.17
N THR A 56 -5.95 6.10 10.24
CA THR A 56 -7.02 6.60 9.35
C THR A 56 -8.21 7.13 10.15
N GLN A 57 -9.13 7.83 9.49
CA GLN A 57 -10.35 8.31 10.13
C GLN A 57 -11.20 7.20 10.79
N ASP A 58 -11.04 5.94 10.37
CA ASP A 58 -11.71 4.80 10.99
C ASP A 58 -11.25 4.59 12.45
N ASP A 59 -10.00 4.93 12.78
CA ASP A 59 -9.49 4.83 14.16
C ASP A 59 -10.16 5.86 15.08
N ILE A 60 -10.42 7.07 14.57
CA ILE A 60 -11.20 8.09 15.29
C ILE A 60 -12.64 7.63 15.49
N ALA A 61 -13.26 7.07 14.44
CA ALA A 61 -14.62 6.56 14.54
C ALA A 61 -14.75 5.44 15.59
N LEU A 62 -13.70 4.60 15.75
CA LEU A 62 -13.63 3.60 16.82
C LEU A 62 -13.51 4.24 18.21
N LEU A 63 -12.67 5.26 18.37
CA LEU A 63 -12.56 6.00 19.62
C LEU A 63 -13.88 6.67 20.02
N GLU A 64 -14.59 7.28 19.07
CA GLU A 64 -15.91 7.87 19.28
C GLU A 64 -16.98 6.82 19.61
N HIS A 65 -16.84 5.60 19.07
CA HIS A 65 -17.75 4.49 19.37
C HIS A 65 -17.53 3.89 20.77
N TYR A 66 -16.31 3.98 21.30
CA TYR A 66 -15.94 3.48 22.63
C TYR A 66 -15.40 4.59 23.56
N PRO A 67 -16.22 5.63 23.85
CA PRO A 67 -15.74 6.81 24.57
C PRO A 67 -15.39 6.54 26.04
N ASP A 68 -15.93 5.46 26.61
CA ASP A 68 -15.76 5.11 28.03
C ASP A 68 -14.65 4.05 28.26
N ARG A 69 -13.91 3.65 27.22
CA ARG A 69 -12.85 2.63 27.33
C ARG A 69 -11.48 3.23 27.56
N ASP A 70 -10.64 2.53 28.31
CA ASP A 70 -9.22 2.86 28.43
C ASP A 70 -8.49 2.49 27.13
N VAL A 71 -7.72 3.42 26.58
CA VAL A 71 -7.07 3.26 25.27
C VAL A 71 -5.62 2.81 25.46
N TYR A 72 -5.21 1.83 24.66
CA TYR A 72 -3.84 1.33 24.62
C TYR A 72 -3.34 1.16 23.19
N VAL A 73 -2.03 1.23 23.02
CA VAL A 73 -1.33 0.86 21.78
C VAL A 73 -0.44 -0.35 22.06
N ALA A 74 -0.56 -1.36 21.21
CA ALA A 74 0.17 -2.62 21.29
C ALA A 74 1.18 -2.73 20.15
N SER A 75 2.46 -2.88 20.49
CA SER A 75 3.53 -3.10 19.52
C SER A 75 3.86 -4.58 19.42
N TYR A 76 3.58 -5.19 18.27
CA TYR A 76 3.82 -6.63 18.06
C TYR A 76 5.32 -7.00 18.17
N PHE A 77 6.19 -6.21 17.54
CA PHE A 77 7.64 -6.42 17.62
C PHE A 77 8.22 -5.94 18.94
N GLY A 78 7.73 -4.82 19.47
CA GLY A 78 8.12 -4.28 20.77
C GLY A 78 7.72 -5.17 21.94
N ARG A 79 6.73 -6.06 21.76
CA ARG A 79 6.14 -6.91 22.81
C ARG A 79 5.64 -6.08 23.99
N SER A 80 4.96 -4.98 23.68
CA SER A 80 4.51 -4.01 24.68
C SER A 80 3.07 -3.63 24.42
N ILE A 81 2.34 -3.36 25.51
CA ILE A 81 1.06 -2.66 25.51
C ILE A 81 1.25 -1.44 26.41
N SER A 82 1.04 -0.27 25.85
CA SER A 82 1.26 1.01 26.55
C SER A 82 -0.03 1.82 26.55
N PRO A 83 -0.37 2.50 27.66
CA PRO A 83 -1.50 3.43 27.68
C PRO A 83 -1.35 4.49 26.59
N ALA A 84 -2.46 4.90 26.00
CA ALA A 84 -2.57 5.99 25.06
C ALA A 84 -3.82 6.82 25.34
N THR A 85 -3.88 8.01 24.77
CA THR A 85 -5.04 8.89 24.83
C THR A 85 -5.65 9.09 23.45
N ILE A 86 -6.89 9.57 23.40
CA ILE A 86 -7.53 10.01 22.15
C ILE A 86 -6.66 11.08 21.47
N ASP A 87 -6.08 11.99 22.25
CA ASP A 87 -5.21 13.05 21.75
C ASP A 87 -3.92 12.48 21.13
N ASP A 88 -3.34 11.42 21.72
CA ASP A 88 -2.16 10.76 21.15
C ASP A 88 -2.45 10.12 19.79
N ILE A 89 -3.58 9.42 19.66
CA ILE A 89 -3.98 8.80 18.38
C ILE A 89 -4.30 9.89 17.36
N SER A 90 -5.04 10.93 17.77
CA SER A 90 -5.40 12.04 16.88
C SER A 90 -4.16 12.79 16.37
N ALA A 91 -3.17 13.04 17.23
CA ALA A 91 -1.91 13.66 16.83
C ALA A 91 -1.16 12.83 15.79
N ARG A 92 -1.10 11.50 15.94
CA ARG A 92 -0.50 10.61 14.94
C ARG A 92 -1.19 10.72 13.57
N LEU A 93 -2.52 10.77 13.56
CA LEU A 93 -3.29 10.95 12.32
C LEU A 93 -3.03 12.31 11.67
N GLU A 94 -2.92 13.38 12.48
CA GLU A 94 -2.57 14.71 11.97
C GLU A 94 -1.17 14.75 11.35
N ASP A 95 -0.21 14.05 11.96
CA ASP A 95 1.15 13.91 11.46
C ASP A 95 1.16 13.16 10.11
N VAL A 96 0.51 12.00 10.03
CA VAL A 96 0.36 11.25 8.75
C VAL A 96 -0.31 12.12 7.69
N ALA A 97 -1.41 12.80 8.02
CA ALA A 97 -2.09 13.70 7.09
C ALA A 97 -1.23 14.93 6.72
N ALA A 98 -0.29 15.36 7.56
CA ALA A 98 0.66 16.42 7.24
C ALA A 98 1.73 15.93 6.27
N GLU A 99 2.26 14.73 6.48
CA GLU A 99 3.21 14.07 5.59
C GLU A 99 2.59 13.84 4.20
N GLU A 100 1.40 13.23 4.12
CA GLU A 100 0.68 13.03 2.85
C GLU A 100 0.41 14.36 2.12
N ARG A 101 0.06 15.42 2.86
CA ARG A 101 -0.11 16.76 2.27
C ARG A 101 1.20 17.32 1.73
N GLN A 102 2.30 17.13 2.44
CA GLN A 102 3.61 17.61 1.99
C GLN A 102 4.05 16.87 0.73
N ASP A 103 3.83 15.56 0.65
CA ASP A 103 4.11 14.77 -0.55
C ASP A 103 3.32 15.30 -1.76
N VAL A 104 2.05 15.63 -1.58
CA VAL A 104 1.23 16.24 -2.64
C VAL A 104 1.79 17.62 -3.06
N ILE A 105 2.23 18.45 -2.11
CA ILE A 105 2.80 19.77 -2.40
C ILE A 105 4.12 19.62 -3.16
N ASP A 106 5.02 18.76 -2.70
CA ASP A 106 6.32 18.51 -3.33
C ASP A 106 6.12 17.99 -4.75
N ALA A 107 5.18 17.08 -4.93
CA ALA A 107 4.87 16.53 -6.23
C ALA A 107 4.23 17.58 -7.18
N GLN A 108 3.38 18.48 -6.67
CA GLN A 108 2.83 19.61 -7.45
C GLN A 108 3.84 20.72 -7.75
N THR A 109 4.83 20.92 -6.89
CA THR A 109 5.84 21.99 -7.02
C THR A 109 7.12 21.56 -7.73
N SER A 110 7.31 20.25 -7.91
CA SER A 110 8.40 19.68 -8.71
C SER A 110 8.38 20.17 -10.17
N THR A 111 9.53 20.09 -10.82
CA THR A 111 9.65 20.33 -12.27
C THR A 111 9.20 19.09 -13.07
N PRO A 112 8.76 19.25 -14.33
CA PRO A 112 8.51 18.12 -15.23
C PRO A 112 9.64 17.09 -15.26
N GLU A 113 10.89 17.54 -15.27
CA GLU A 113 12.07 16.69 -15.30
C GLU A 113 12.24 15.88 -14.01
N GLU A 114 11.98 16.47 -12.84
CA GLU A 114 12.01 15.76 -11.56
C GLU A 114 10.90 14.70 -11.47
N ARG A 115 9.68 15.02 -11.93
CA ARG A 115 8.60 14.03 -12.00
C ARG A 115 8.94 12.87 -12.92
N ASP A 116 9.54 13.16 -14.07
CA ASP A 116 9.97 12.12 -15.00
C ASP A 116 11.06 11.22 -14.41
N LEU A 117 11.97 11.77 -13.59
CA LEU A 117 12.95 10.97 -12.85
C LEU A 117 12.27 10.03 -11.84
N THR A 118 11.28 10.53 -11.09
CA THR A 118 10.49 9.71 -10.15
C THR A 118 9.79 8.57 -10.90
N ARG A 119 9.10 8.88 -12.00
CA ARG A 119 8.42 7.87 -12.81
C ARG A 119 9.35 6.82 -13.38
N ASN A 120 10.55 7.20 -13.82
CA ASN A 120 11.55 6.24 -14.29
C ASN A 120 12.00 5.29 -13.17
N SER A 121 12.24 5.84 -11.97
CA SER A 121 12.57 5.04 -10.79
C SER A 121 11.45 4.06 -10.43
N ASP A 122 10.20 4.54 -10.46
CA ASP A 122 9.02 3.72 -10.14
C ASP A 122 8.79 2.61 -11.16
N VAL A 123 8.85 2.92 -12.46
CA VAL A 123 8.70 1.90 -13.51
C VAL A 123 9.80 0.84 -13.39
N GLU A 124 11.02 1.23 -13.05
CA GLU A 124 12.14 0.31 -12.85
C GLU A 124 11.94 -0.58 -11.61
N ARG A 125 11.44 -0.03 -10.50
CA ARG A 125 11.05 -0.83 -9.32
C ARG A 125 9.96 -1.84 -9.66
N VAL A 126 8.94 -1.43 -10.42
CA VAL A 126 7.86 -2.31 -10.85
C VAL A 126 8.38 -3.41 -11.76
N ARG A 127 9.27 -3.09 -12.71
CA ARG A 127 9.95 -4.07 -13.57
C ARG A 127 10.67 -5.14 -12.74
N GLN A 128 11.48 -4.74 -11.77
CA GLN A 128 12.21 -5.67 -10.89
C GLN A 128 11.26 -6.57 -10.08
N ALA A 129 10.16 -6.01 -9.57
CA ALA A 129 9.17 -6.79 -8.82
C ALA A 129 8.44 -7.81 -9.71
N LEU A 130 8.17 -7.46 -10.97
CA LEU A 130 7.61 -8.38 -11.97
C LEU A 130 8.59 -9.50 -12.35
N GLU A 131 9.88 -9.18 -12.46
CA GLU A 131 10.92 -10.18 -12.71
C GLU A 131 11.03 -11.19 -11.57
N PHE A 132 10.98 -10.72 -10.32
CA PHE A 132 10.92 -11.62 -9.17
C PHE A 132 9.62 -12.45 -9.15
N CYS A 133 8.49 -11.82 -9.53
CA CYS A 133 7.20 -12.49 -9.65
C CYS A 133 7.29 -13.68 -10.62
N VAL A 134 7.81 -13.47 -11.84
CA VAL A 134 7.95 -14.56 -12.82
C VAL A 134 8.93 -15.65 -12.37
N GLU A 135 10.03 -15.30 -11.68
CA GLU A 135 10.93 -16.32 -11.10
C GLU A 135 10.20 -17.24 -10.11
N THR A 136 9.18 -16.72 -9.41
CA THR A 136 8.45 -17.45 -8.38
C THR A 136 7.25 -18.22 -8.94
N THR A 137 6.50 -17.64 -9.88
CA THR A 137 5.23 -18.19 -10.40
C THR A 137 5.32 -18.75 -11.82
N GLY A 138 6.40 -18.44 -12.55
CA GLY A 138 6.61 -18.82 -13.94
C GLY A 138 5.88 -17.95 -14.97
N ASN A 139 5.04 -17.00 -14.54
CA ASN A 139 4.29 -16.10 -15.42
C ASN A 139 4.14 -14.71 -14.80
N TYR A 140 4.03 -13.67 -15.62
CA TYR A 140 3.62 -12.34 -15.16
C TYR A 140 2.13 -12.30 -14.80
N PRO A 141 1.66 -11.32 -13.99
CA PRO A 141 0.24 -11.12 -13.74
C PRO A 141 -0.54 -10.89 -15.02
N ASP A 142 -1.30 -11.88 -15.46
CA ASP A 142 -2.03 -11.79 -16.72
C ASP A 142 -3.22 -10.82 -16.61
N THR A 143 -3.34 -9.89 -17.56
CA THR A 143 -4.50 -9.00 -17.69
C THR A 143 -5.42 -9.40 -18.84
N GLY A 144 -5.21 -10.58 -19.43
CA GLY A 144 -5.87 -11.01 -20.67
C GLY A 144 -5.52 -10.10 -21.84
N GLY A 145 -4.35 -9.46 -21.80
CA GLY A 145 -3.95 -8.43 -22.75
C GLY A 145 -4.65 -7.07 -22.57
N ALA A 146 -5.48 -6.87 -21.54
CA ALA A 146 -6.10 -5.58 -21.27
C ALA A 146 -5.09 -4.60 -20.64
N LEU A 147 -5.12 -3.33 -21.06
CA LEU A 147 -4.37 -2.27 -20.39
C LEU A 147 -5.19 -1.76 -19.20
N LEU A 148 -4.68 -1.98 -18.00
CA LEU A 148 -5.33 -1.61 -16.74
C LEU A 148 -4.44 -0.64 -15.96
N ALA A 149 -5.06 0.17 -15.09
CA ALA A 149 -4.29 0.90 -14.09
C ALA A 149 -3.52 -0.10 -13.22
N PHE A 150 -2.24 0.13 -12.98
CA PHE A 150 -1.38 -0.82 -12.28
C PHE A 150 -1.89 -1.11 -10.86
N SER A 151 -2.46 -0.12 -10.18
CA SER A 151 -3.12 -0.28 -8.88
C SER A 151 -4.29 -1.27 -8.90
N VAL A 152 -5.02 -1.38 -10.01
CA VAL A 152 -6.10 -2.36 -10.18
C VAL A 152 -5.55 -3.78 -10.26
N VAL A 153 -4.46 -3.96 -11.01
CA VAL A 153 -3.77 -5.25 -11.18
C VAL A 153 -3.25 -5.78 -9.85
N LEU A 154 -2.69 -4.90 -9.03
CA LEU A 154 -2.22 -5.28 -7.70
C LEU A 154 -3.36 -5.68 -6.77
N ARG A 155 -4.52 -5.03 -6.85
CA ARG A 155 -5.69 -5.33 -5.99
C ARG A 155 -6.45 -6.58 -6.40
N SER A 156 -6.40 -6.98 -7.68
CA SER A 156 -7.09 -8.18 -8.16
C SER A 156 -6.47 -9.49 -7.67
N GLY A 157 -5.43 -9.43 -6.84
CA GLY A 157 -4.85 -10.61 -6.19
C GLY A 157 -4.06 -11.46 -7.17
N SER A 158 -3.15 -10.85 -7.92
CA SER A 158 -2.17 -11.60 -8.72
C SER A 158 -1.53 -12.68 -7.85
N ASP A 159 -1.47 -13.92 -8.33
CA ASP A 159 -0.97 -15.06 -7.56
C ASP A 159 0.50 -14.91 -7.10
N CYS A 160 1.23 -13.95 -7.67
CA CYS A 160 2.52 -13.56 -7.15
C CYS A 160 2.41 -12.49 -6.08
N LEU A 161 3.33 -12.56 -5.12
CA LEU A 161 3.42 -11.70 -3.95
C LEU A 161 3.79 -10.24 -4.28
N LEU A 162 3.34 -9.68 -5.40
CA LEU A 162 3.63 -8.31 -5.84
C LEU A 162 3.31 -7.27 -4.78
N GLN A 163 2.18 -7.41 -4.07
CA GLN A 163 1.87 -6.52 -2.93
C GLN A 163 2.92 -6.58 -1.81
N ARG A 164 3.64 -7.70 -1.66
CA ARG A 164 4.75 -7.81 -0.70
C ARG A 164 6.07 -7.26 -1.24
N LEU A 165 6.26 -7.31 -2.56
CA LEU A 165 7.46 -6.81 -3.23
C LEU A 165 7.39 -5.30 -3.48
N LEU A 166 6.17 -4.77 -3.60
CA LEU A 166 5.82 -3.37 -3.74
C LEU A 166 4.81 -3.03 -2.62
N PRO A 167 5.26 -2.94 -1.36
CA PRO A 167 4.37 -2.57 -0.24
C PRO A 167 3.75 -1.19 -0.50
N ASP A 168 4.55 -0.27 -1.03
CA ASP A 168 4.10 1.04 -1.48
C ASP A 168 3.91 1.00 -3.00
N ILE A 169 2.65 0.91 -3.42
CA ILE A 169 2.27 1.00 -4.82
C ILE A 169 2.70 2.37 -5.33
N PRO A 170 3.56 2.46 -6.36
CA PRO A 170 3.96 3.75 -6.89
C PRO A 170 2.74 4.58 -7.31
N ILE A 171 2.70 5.83 -6.85
CA ILE A 171 1.70 6.82 -7.22
C ILE A 171 2.39 7.83 -8.13
N ASP A 172 1.77 8.20 -9.24
CA ASP A 172 2.32 9.23 -10.11
C ASP A 172 2.47 10.54 -9.31
N PRO A 173 3.54 11.34 -9.50
CA PRO A 173 3.68 12.60 -8.80
C PRO A 173 2.51 13.58 -8.99
N LEU A 174 1.72 13.48 -10.06
CA LEU A 174 0.52 14.31 -10.23
C LEU A 174 -0.72 13.80 -9.47
N GLY A 175 -0.65 12.60 -8.88
CA GLY A 175 -1.62 12.06 -7.93
C GLY A 175 -2.92 11.54 -8.54
N ASP A 176 -3.25 11.83 -9.81
CA ASP A 176 -4.45 11.31 -10.47
C ASP A 176 -4.15 9.94 -11.13
N PRO A 177 -4.58 8.81 -10.56
CA PRO A 177 -4.26 7.49 -11.10
C PRO A 177 -4.95 7.19 -12.44
N VAL A 178 -6.00 7.95 -12.80
CA VAL A 178 -6.74 7.77 -14.06
C VAL A 178 -6.11 8.60 -15.18
N ARG A 179 -5.58 9.78 -14.88
CA ARG A 179 -4.99 10.68 -15.89
C ARG A 179 -3.50 10.48 -16.05
N ASP A 180 -2.82 10.34 -14.92
CA ASP A 180 -1.36 10.42 -14.81
C ASP A 180 -0.75 9.13 -14.24
N GLY A 181 -1.58 8.18 -13.78
CA GLY A 181 -1.14 6.93 -13.18
C GLY A 181 -0.34 5.99 -14.09
N TYR A 182 0.26 4.98 -13.44
CA TYR A 182 0.94 3.87 -14.11
C TYR A 182 -0.05 2.88 -14.71
N TRP A 183 0.22 2.43 -15.93
CA TRP A 183 -0.61 1.47 -16.65
C TRP A 183 0.16 0.19 -16.92
N TYR A 184 -0.54 -0.93 -16.89
CA TYR A 184 0.04 -2.25 -17.02
C TYR A 184 -0.80 -3.14 -17.94
N ARG A 185 -0.11 -3.93 -18.75
CA ARG A 185 -0.68 -4.97 -19.62
C ARG A 185 0.23 -6.19 -19.59
N SER A 186 -0.36 -7.38 -19.55
CA SER A 186 0.36 -8.63 -19.79
C SER A 186 -0.56 -9.69 -20.37
N ASP A 187 0.03 -10.65 -21.08
CA ASP A 187 -0.58 -11.90 -21.53
C ASP A 187 -0.03 -13.12 -20.75
N GLY A 188 0.63 -12.87 -19.62
CA GLY A 188 1.33 -13.87 -18.81
C GLY A 188 2.78 -14.13 -19.25
N VAL A 189 3.15 -13.80 -20.49
CA VAL A 189 4.49 -14.05 -21.05
C VAL A 189 5.24 -12.75 -21.31
N ASP A 190 4.57 -11.75 -21.83
CA ASP A 190 5.10 -10.41 -22.04
C ASP A 190 4.38 -9.42 -21.14
N PHE A 191 5.05 -8.33 -20.78
CA PHE A 191 4.40 -7.22 -20.10
C PHE A 191 4.84 -5.87 -20.66
N LEU A 192 3.95 -4.89 -20.46
CA LEU A 192 4.15 -3.49 -20.79
C LEU A 192 3.75 -2.64 -19.58
N ILE A 193 4.64 -1.73 -19.16
CA ILE A 193 4.35 -0.66 -18.21
C ILE A 193 4.44 0.68 -18.95
N VAL A 194 3.47 1.56 -18.73
CA VAL A 194 3.42 2.90 -19.32
C VAL A 194 3.23 3.96 -18.23
N ALA A 195 3.98 5.06 -18.34
CA ALA A 195 3.83 6.28 -17.55
C ALA A 195 3.83 7.53 -18.44
N LEU A 196 3.25 8.64 -17.96
CA LEU A 196 3.27 9.92 -18.67
C LEU A 196 4.65 10.57 -18.58
N ARG A 197 5.12 11.25 -19.63
CA ARG A 197 6.37 12.01 -19.62
C ARG A 197 6.05 13.48 -19.84
N GLU A 198 6.59 14.36 -19.03
CA GLU A 198 6.27 15.79 -19.13
C GLU A 198 7.43 16.63 -19.68
N GLY A 199 8.67 16.23 -19.42
CA GLY A 199 9.86 16.93 -19.89
C GLY A 199 9.94 17.01 -21.41
N ALA A 200 10.71 17.99 -21.90
CA ALA A 200 10.96 18.14 -23.33
C ALA A 200 11.41 16.80 -23.93
N PRO A 201 10.91 16.43 -25.12
CA PRO A 201 11.23 15.14 -25.71
C PRO A 201 12.74 15.04 -25.90
N ALA A 202 13.42 14.33 -25.01
CA ALA A 202 14.76 13.86 -25.30
C ALA A 202 14.64 13.04 -26.58
N GLU A 203 15.59 13.20 -27.49
CA GLU A 203 15.68 12.44 -28.73
C GLU A 203 15.76 10.93 -28.43
N GLN A 204 14.65 10.28 -28.11
CA GLN A 204 14.50 8.85 -28.33
C GLN A 204 13.02 8.46 -28.51
N ARG A 205 12.67 8.40 -29.80
CA ARG A 205 11.71 7.47 -30.42
C ARG A 205 12.22 6.03 -30.24
N ASP A 206 11.43 4.97 -30.12
CA ASP A 206 10.00 4.78 -30.36
C ASP A 206 9.50 3.74 -29.34
N CYS A 207 8.42 4.03 -28.59
CA CYS A 207 7.56 3.00 -27.98
C CYS A 207 6.26 2.88 -28.77
N PRO A 208 6.27 2.10 -29.86
CA PRO A 208 5.07 1.46 -30.38
C PRO A 208 5.43 0.12 -31.10
N GLU A 209 4.59 -0.64 -31.82
CA GLU A 209 3.18 -0.63 -32.22
C GLU A 209 2.61 -2.04 -31.96
N ASP A 210 1.33 -2.24 -31.64
CA ASP A 210 0.23 -1.29 -31.75
C ASP A 210 -0.59 -1.33 -30.45
N LEU A 211 -0.53 -0.36 -29.55
CA LEU A 211 0.27 0.87 -29.49
C LEU A 211 0.05 1.98 -30.55
N GLU A 212 -0.67 1.81 -31.67
CA GLU A 212 -0.92 2.83 -32.75
C GLU A 212 -1.79 4.00 -32.26
N GLN A 213 -2.13 3.97 -30.99
CA GLN A 213 -2.65 5.09 -30.27
C GLN A 213 -2.30 5.01 -28.78
N ALA A 214 -1.24 4.33 -28.39
CA ALA A 214 -0.76 4.41 -27.02
C ALA A 214 0.29 5.52 -26.93
N ARG A 215 0.05 6.79 -27.18
CA ARG A 215 -1.09 7.67 -27.33
C ARG A 215 -0.49 8.82 -28.08
N ASP A 216 -0.87 8.93 -29.35
CA ASP A 216 -0.15 9.70 -30.33
C ASP A 216 -0.13 11.20 -30.05
N SER A 217 0.98 11.83 -29.71
CA SER A 217 2.17 11.39 -28.98
C SER A 217 3.10 12.59 -29.02
N LEU A 218 3.12 13.34 -27.92
CA LEU A 218 4.36 13.88 -27.37
C LEU A 218 4.24 13.74 -25.84
N GLY A 219 5.20 13.06 -25.20
CA GLY A 219 5.32 12.98 -23.74
C GLY A 219 4.88 11.67 -23.05
N ARG A 220 5.45 10.50 -23.39
CA ARG A 220 5.26 9.26 -22.58
C ARG A 220 6.56 8.46 -22.41
N MET A 221 6.68 7.72 -21.30
CA MET A 221 7.75 6.76 -20.99
C MET A 221 7.14 5.35 -20.92
N CYS A 222 7.80 4.35 -21.52
CA CYS A 222 7.32 2.97 -21.45
C CYS A 222 8.49 1.99 -21.23
N VAL A 223 8.19 0.88 -20.57
CA VAL A 223 9.11 -0.25 -20.37
C VAL A 223 8.41 -1.56 -20.76
N VAL A 224 9.13 -2.40 -21.51
CA VAL A 224 8.65 -3.70 -22.01
C VAL A 224 9.53 -4.81 -21.45
N GLY A 225 8.93 -5.94 -21.06
CA GLY A 225 9.64 -7.15 -20.64
C GLY A 225 8.99 -8.42 -21.20
N SER A 226 9.75 -9.52 -21.22
CA SER A 226 9.36 -10.80 -21.82
C SER A 226 10.06 -11.97 -21.11
N ILE A 227 9.37 -13.10 -20.95
CA ILE A 227 9.97 -14.36 -20.48
C ILE A 227 10.80 -14.95 -21.63
N ARG A 228 12.12 -14.97 -21.50
CA ARG A 228 13.03 -15.60 -22.48
C ARG A 228 13.32 -17.05 -22.15
#